data_AF-A0A838UYB8-F1
#
_entry.id   AF-A0A838UYB8-F1
#
_cell.length_a   1.000
_cell.length_b   1.000
_cell.length_c   1.000
_cell.angle_alpha   90.00
_cell.angle_beta   90.00
_cell.angle_gamma   90.00
#
_symmetry.space_group_name_H-M   'P 1'
#
loop_
_entity.id
_entity.type
_entity.pdbx_description
1 polymer ?
#
loop_
_entity_poly.entity_id
_entity_poly.type
_entity_poly.pdbx_seq_one_letter_code
_entity_poly.pdbx_strand_id
1 'polypeptide(L)'
;AEHTPTADYAVGWLDGFATGSALGRGLVERADFMDVPDGRTLAPSAQDLPPRIAGVIPRGELWRVMRPAFTDPAMRLANAGQFQRGSLSAGHLHTVPHAQFHFFHDYVPNWKRAWLPGGLRQLQAFFPAATAPAACAELLARSQRAGIHPYLCVFKQHRRDPFLLSYQPDGFSLSLDYHVTTRNAARLDALLRELRASVADAGGNFYLAKDDGLDAAAYARTVGPDRIAQFSVLKQRLDPAGVLQSDLYRRVFGKPPHLRLWG
;
A
#
# COMPACT_ATOMS: atom_id res chain seq x y z
N ALA A 1 14.25 13.91 -2.01
CA ALA A 1 13.55 14.00 -0.70
C ALA A 1 13.84 15.31 0.03
N GLU A 2 14.80 16.15 -0.41
CA GLU A 2 15.23 17.37 0.30
C GLU A 2 14.20 18.51 0.33
N HIS A 3 13.08 18.42 -0.39
CA HIS A 3 12.07 19.49 -0.49
C HIS A 3 10.63 19.06 -0.12
N THR A 4 10.44 17.87 0.46
CA THR A 4 9.13 17.41 0.95
C THR A 4 8.57 18.12 2.21
N PRO A 5 9.34 18.81 3.08
CA PRO A 5 8.81 19.35 4.34
C PRO A 5 7.65 20.35 4.22
N THR A 6 7.48 20.98 3.06
CA THR A 6 6.51 22.08 2.83
C THR A 6 5.35 21.72 1.91
N ALA A 7 5.26 20.47 1.46
CA ALA A 7 4.18 20.06 0.57
C ALA A 7 2.90 19.72 1.33
N ASP A 8 1.75 20.17 0.84
CA ASP A 8 0.45 19.73 1.38
C ASP A 8 0.23 18.23 1.10
N TYR A 9 0.63 17.79 -0.09
CA TYR A 9 0.52 16.39 -0.51
C TYR A 9 1.78 15.90 -1.20
N ALA A 10 2.16 14.67 -0.88
CA ALA A 10 3.22 13.95 -1.57
C ALA A 10 2.86 12.46 -1.69
N VAL A 11 3.00 11.92 -2.89
CA VAL A 11 2.82 10.49 -3.17
C VAL A 11 3.93 10.00 -4.08
N GLY A 12 4.52 8.87 -3.70
CA GLY A 12 5.51 8.16 -4.51
C GLY A 12 4.90 6.94 -5.17
N TRP A 13 5.20 6.74 -6.45
CA TRP A 13 5.04 5.48 -7.15
C TRP A 13 6.43 4.86 -7.36
N LEU A 14 6.58 3.56 -7.12
CA LEU A 14 7.82 2.83 -7.39
C LEU A 14 7.58 1.77 -8.48
N ASP A 15 8.63 1.48 -9.25
CA ASP A 15 8.59 0.37 -10.19
C ASP A 15 8.96 -0.95 -9.50
N GLY A 16 7.95 -1.75 -9.18
CA GLY A 16 8.12 -3.08 -8.57
C GLY A 16 8.83 -4.13 -9.45
N PHE A 17 8.95 -3.88 -10.75
CA PHE A 17 9.62 -4.77 -11.71
C PHE A 17 11.08 -4.38 -11.99
N ALA A 18 11.54 -3.20 -11.53
CA ALA A 18 12.88 -2.71 -11.82
C ALA A 18 13.95 -3.39 -10.95
N THR A 19 14.94 -4.06 -11.56
CA THR A 19 15.96 -4.86 -10.87
C THR A 19 17.35 -4.21 -10.91
N GLY A 20 18.30 -4.77 -10.16
CA GLY A 20 19.72 -4.38 -10.21
C GLY A 20 19.92 -2.92 -9.81
N SER A 21 20.69 -2.16 -10.60
CA SER A 21 20.93 -0.73 -10.35
C SER A 21 19.68 0.15 -10.49
N ALA A 22 18.63 -0.36 -11.12
CA ALA A 22 17.35 0.33 -11.27
C ALA A 22 16.37 0.03 -10.12
N LEU A 23 16.76 -0.81 -9.15
CA LEU A 23 15.93 -1.15 -7.99
C LEU A 23 15.51 0.12 -7.24
N GLY A 24 14.20 0.24 -6.99
CA GLY A 24 13.65 1.39 -6.27
C GLY A 24 13.49 2.67 -7.11
N ARG A 25 13.71 2.61 -8.43
CA ARG A 25 13.32 3.73 -9.30
C ARG A 25 11.83 4.02 -9.16
N GLY A 26 11.47 5.28 -9.26
CA GLY A 26 10.10 5.72 -9.08
C GLY A 26 9.90 7.19 -9.37
N LEU A 27 8.66 7.63 -9.20
CA LEU A 27 8.23 9.00 -9.42
C LEU A 27 7.62 9.50 -8.12
N VAL A 28 8.01 10.71 -7.70
CA VAL A 28 7.37 11.40 -6.59
C VAL A 28 6.60 12.57 -7.14
N GLU A 29 5.31 12.60 -6.87
CA GLU A 29 4.43 13.70 -7.18
C GLU A 29 4.15 14.50 -5.92
N ARG A 30 4.27 15.81 -6.03
CA ARG A 30 4.09 16.79 -4.97
C ARG A 30 3.00 17.76 -5.42
N ALA A 31 2.07 18.07 -4.53
CA ALA A 31 1.05 19.08 -4.79
C ALA A 31 0.86 19.98 -3.56
N ASP A 32 0.56 21.24 -3.86
CA ASP A 32 0.19 22.28 -2.92
C ASP A 32 -1.17 22.84 -3.34
N PHE A 33 -1.95 23.34 -2.39
CA PHE A 33 -3.13 24.12 -2.74
C PHE A 33 -2.74 25.42 -3.45
N MET A 34 -3.56 25.84 -4.41
CA MET A 34 -3.41 27.18 -5.00
C MET A 34 -4.13 28.19 -4.11
N ASP A 35 -3.48 29.33 -3.84
CA ASP A 35 -4.08 30.43 -3.07
C ASP A 35 -5.38 30.96 -3.70
N VAL A 36 -5.41 31.01 -5.04
CA VAL A 36 -6.59 31.39 -5.82
C VAL A 36 -6.93 30.23 -6.77
N PRO A 37 -7.94 29.41 -6.48
CA PRO A 37 -8.30 28.28 -7.33
C PRO A 37 -8.87 28.75 -8.66
N ASP A 38 -8.54 28.03 -9.75
CA ASP A 38 -9.23 28.21 -11.02
C ASP A 38 -10.68 27.72 -10.84
N GLY A 39 -11.66 28.63 -10.90
CA GLY A 39 -13.08 28.33 -10.73
C GLY A 39 -13.60 27.24 -11.66
N ARG A 40 -12.94 27.01 -12.81
CA ARG A 40 -13.26 25.89 -13.71
C ARG A 40 -13.01 24.54 -13.06
N THR A 41 -11.96 24.43 -12.25
CA THR A 41 -11.63 23.19 -11.52
C THR A 41 -12.61 22.92 -10.40
N LEU A 42 -13.33 23.92 -9.88
CA LEU A 42 -14.31 23.75 -8.80
C LEU A 42 -15.67 23.26 -9.30
N ALA A 43 -15.93 23.32 -10.61
CA ALA A 43 -17.18 22.82 -11.18
C ALA A 43 -17.29 21.30 -10.99
N PRO A 44 -18.46 20.75 -10.62
CA PRO A 44 -18.66 19.30 -10.50
C PRO A 44 -18.24 18.54 -11.77
N SER A 45 -18.51 19.09 -12.95
CA SER A 45 -18.12 18.51 -14.23
C SER A 45 -16.60 18.42 -14.46
N ALA A 46 -15.81 19.21 -13.74
CA ALA A 46 -14.34 19.13 -13.74
C ALA A 46 -13.79 18.18 -12.67
N GLN A 47 -14.64 17.76 -11.73
CA GLN A 47 -14.35 16.69 -10.76
C GLN A 47 -14.81 15.32 -11.29
N ASP A 48 -15.83 15.31 -12.14
CA ASP A 48 -16.34 14.13 -12.81
C ASP A 48 -15.50 13.73 -14.01
N LEU A 49 -15.53 12.45 -14.32
CA LEU A 49 -14.83 11.89 -15.46
C LEU A 49 -15.75 11.68 -16.66
N PRO A 50 -15.27 11.92 -17.90
CA PRO A 50 -16.05 11.64 -19.09
C PRO A 50 -16.52 10.17 -19.09
N PRO A 51 -17.71 9.78 -19.56
CA PRO A 51 -18.18 8.40 -19.42
C PRO A 51 -17.43 7.35 -20.26
N ARG A 52 -16.65 7.78 -21.27
CA ARG A 52 -15.95 6.92 -22.22
C ARG A 52 -14.47 7.29 -22.34
N ILE A 53 -13.62 6.32 -22.66
CA ILE A 53 -12.22 6.54 -23.03
C ILE A 53 -12.12 6.62 -24.56
N ALA A 54 -11.43 7.67 -25.05
CA ALA A 54 -11.30 8.00 -26.46
C ALA A 54 -12.64 8.05 -27.22
N GLY A 55 -13.76 8.32 -26.53
CA GLY A 55 -15.11 8.34 -27.08
C GLY A 55 -15.72 6.96 -27.41
N VAL A 56 -14.94 5.87 -27.35
CA VAL A 56 -15.35 4.56 -27.87
C VAL A 56 -15.60 3.54 -26.76
N ILE A 57 -14.70 3.42 -25.79
CA ILE A 57 -14.75 2.34 -24.79
C ILE A 57 -15.54 2.80 -23.57
N PRO A 58 -16.66 2.13 -23.20
CA PRO A 58 -17.31 2.36 -21.92
C PRO A 58 -16.32 2.09 -20.79
N ARG A 59 -16.06 3.07 -19.92
CA ARG A 59 -15.04 2.94 -18.86
C ARG A 59 -15.25 1.74 -17.94
N GLY A 60 -16.51 1.41 -17.66
CA GLY A 60 -16.90 0.25 -16.85
C GLY A 60 -16.41 -1.10 -17.38
N GLU A 61 -16.04 -1.17 -18.66
CA GLU A 61 -15.57 -2.38 -19.34
C GLU A 61 -14.08 -2.32 -19.72
N LEU A 62 -13.39 -1.20 -19.44
CA LEU A 62 -11.96 -1.04 -19.78
C LEU A 62 -11.10 -2.15 -19.15
N TRP A 63 -11.47 -2.62 -17.96
CA TRP A 63 -10.78 -3.71 -17.27
C TRP A 63 -10.70 -4.99 -18.13
N ARG A 64 -11.66 -5.26 -19.02
CA ARG A 64 -11.62 -6.44 -19.92
C ARG A 64 -10.53 -6.32 -20.96
N VAL A 65 -10.32 -5.11 -21.47
CA VAL A 65 -9.28 -4.79 -22.47
C VAL A 65 -7.91 -4.77 -21.81
N MET A 66 -7.82 -4.30 -20.57
CA MET A 66 -6.56 -4.25 -19.81
C MET A 66 -6.12 -5.62 -19.29
N ARG A 67 -7.06 -6.52 -18.98
CA ARG A 67 -6.77 -7.81 -18.34
C ARG A 67 -5.67 -8.63 -19.02
N PRO A 68 -5.62 -8.77 -20.36
CA PRO A 68 -4.52 -9.48 -21.03
C PRO A 68 -3.14 -8.85 -20.81
N ALA A 69 -3.07 -7.55 -20.50
CA ALA A 69 -1.83 -6.83 -20.21
C ALA A 69 -1.34 -7.02 -18.77
N PHE A 70 -2.09 -7.70 -17.89
CA PHE A 70 -1.67 -7.99 -16.51
C PHE A 70 -0.84 -9.27 -16.42
N THR A 71 0.22 -9.29 -17.23
CA THR A 71 1.29 -10.30 -17.20
C THR A 71 2.62 -9.64 -16.84
N ASP A 72 3.54 -10.41 -16.26
CA ASP A 72 4.84 -9.87 -15.83
C ASP A 72 5.60 -9.12 -16.95
N PRO A 73 5.70 -9.63 -18.20
CA PRO A 73 6.42 -8.92 -19.26
C PRO A 73 5.74 -7.61 -19.66
N ALA A 74 4.41 -7.62 -19.79
CA ALA A 74 3.64 -6.44 -20.17
C ALA A 74 3.73 -5.36 -19.09
N MET A 75 3.61 -5.74 -17.80
CA MET A 75 3.74 -4.81 -16.69
C MET A 75 5.15 -4.28 -16.51
N ARG A 76 6.18 -5.09 -16.75
CA ARG A 76 7.57 -4.63 -16.78
C ARG A 76 7.78 -3.54 -17.84
N LEU A 77 7.25 -3.74 -19.05
CA LEU A 77 7.34 -2.75 -20.13
C LEU A 77 6.54 -1.48 -19.79
N ALA A 78 5.31 -1.65 -19.30
CA ALA A 78 4.43 -0.54 -18.92
C ALA A 78 5.07 0.32 -17.83
N ASN A 79 5.60 -0.29 -16.78
CA ASN A 79 6.27 0.43 -15.69
C ASN A 79 7.55 1.14 -16.18
N ALA A 80 8.35 0.50 -17.03
CA ALA A 80 9.53 1.13 -17.61
C ALA A 80 9.16 2.36 -18.46
N GLY A 81 8.11 2.25 -19.29
CA GLY A 81 7.58 3.37 -20.07
C GLY A 81 7.02 4.49 -19.19
N GLN A 82 6.29 4.16 -18.12
CA GLN A 82 5.79 5.12 -17.15
C GLN A 82 6.94 5.87 -16.48
N PHE A 83 7.96 5.15 -16.00
CA PHE A 83 9.14 5.77 -15.37
C PHE A 83 9.87 6.68 -16.36
N GLN A 84 10.11 6.24 -17.59
CA GLN A 84 10.79 7.05 -18.60
C GLN A 84 10.00 8.33 -18.92
N ARG A 85 8.68 8.21 -19.16
CA ARG A 85 7.82 9.37 -19.44
C ARG A 85 7.80 10.34 -18.25
N GLY A 86 7.62 9.83 -17.03
CA GLY A 86 7.61 10.65 -15.83
C GLY A 86 8.96 11.34 -15.56
N SER A 87 10.07 10.66 -15.87
CA SER A 87 11.42 11.22 -15.71
C SER A 87 11.67 12.35 -16.71
N LEU A 88 11.18 12.24 -17.94
CA LEU A 88 11.25 13.32 -18.94
C LEU A 88 10.40 14.53 -18.57
N SER A 89 9.28 14.30 -17.87
CA SER A 89 8.40 15.36 -17.35
C SER A 89 8.78 15.84 -15.94
N ALA A 90 9.86 15.33 -15.35
CA ALA A 90 10.26 15.70 -13.99
C ALA A 90 10.50 17.22 -13.89
N GLY A 91 10.02 17.82 -12.81
CA GLY A 91 10.13 19.27 -12.57
C GLY A 91 9.06 20.14 -13.25
N HIS A 92 8.20 19.57 -14.10
CA HIS A 92 7.11 20.34 -14.72
C HIS A 92 5.94 20.51 -13.73
N LEU A 93 5.51 21.76 -13.54
CA LEU A 93 4.32 22.10 -12.77
C LEU A 93 3.09 22.03 -13.66
N HIS A 94 2.00 21.48 -13.12
CA HIS A 94 0.72 21.43 -13.80
C HIS A 94 -0.41 21.56 -12.78
N THR A 95 -1.50 22.22 -13.17
CA THR A 95 -2.70 22.35 -12.35
C THR A 95 -3.63 21.18 -12.62
N VAL A 96 -4.12 20.54 -11.56
CA VAL A 96 -5.06 19.43 -11.65
C VAL A 96 -6.24 19.64 -10.69
N PRO A 97 -7.45 19.20 -11.05
CA PRO A 97 -8.56 19.15 -10.11
C PRO A 97 -8.22 18.26 -8.90
N HIS A 98 -8.80 18.58 -7.74
CA HIS A 98 -8.63 17.80 -6.51
C HIS A 98 -8.93 16.31 -6.71
N ALA A 99 -10.04 15.98 -7.38
CA ALA A 99 -10.40 14.59 -7.61
C ALA A 99 -9.37 13.84 -8.47
N GLN A 100 -8.75 14.53 -9.44
CA GLN A 100 -7.73 13.95 -10.30
C GLN A 100 -6.47 13.55 -9.55
N PHE A 101 -6.03 14.40 -8.64
CA PHE A 101 -4.84 14.14 -7.85
C PHE A 101 -5.04 12.96 -6.88
N HIS A 102 -6.19 12.90 -6.19
CA HIS A 102 -6.41 11.91 -5.13
C HIS A 102 -7.01 10.58 -5.59
N PHE A 103 -7.88 10.61 -6.60
CA PHE A 103 -8.70 9.45 -7.00
C PHE A 103 -8.33 8.93 -8.39
N PHE A 104 -7.06 9.06 -8.80
CA PHE A 104 -6.58 8.63 -10.12
C PHE A 104 -6.89 7.16 -10.45
N HIS A 105 -6.97 6.27 -9.44
CA HIS A 105 -7.37 4.87 -9.66
C HIS A 105 -8.84 4.70 -10.05
N ASP A 106 -9.71 5.63 -9.65
CA ASP A 106 -11.14 5.59 -9.99
C ASP A 106 -11.40 6.01 -11.44
N TYR A 107 -10.35 6.48 -12.14
CA TYR A 107 -10.38 6.75 -13.57
C TYR A 107 -10.55 5.49 -14.42
N VAL A 108 -10.29 4.32 -13.83
CA VAL A 108 -10.57 3.01 -14.41
C VAL A 108 -11.57 2.28 -13.51
N PRO A 109 -12.89 2.51 -13.69
CA PRO A 109 -13.91 1.77 -12.98
C PRO A 109 -13.70 0.27 -13.13
N ASN A 110 -13.98 -0.48 -12.06
CA ASN A 110 -13.84 -1.92 -12.02
C ASN A 110 -12.43 -2.47 -12.34
N TRP A 111 -11.37 -1.67 -12.32
CA TRP A 111 -9.99 -2.15 -12.59
C TRP A 111 -9.61 -3.37 -11.74
N LYS A 112 -10.14 -3.46 -10.52
CA LYS A 112 -9.96 -4.59 -9.60
C LYS A 112 -10.39 -5.93 -10.20
N ARG A 113 -11.38 -5.94 -11.11
CA ARG A 113 -11.89 -7.15 -11.78
C ARG A 113 -10.87 -7.76 -12.75
N ALA A 114 -9.93 -6.98 -13.26
CA ALA A 114 -8.91 -7.50 -14.15
C ALA A 114 -7.91 -8.44 -13.45
N TRP A 115 -7.86 -8.44 -12.11
CA TRP A 115 -7.05 -9.39 -11.32
C TRP A 115 -7.77 -10.70 -10.98
N LEU A 116 -9.04 -10.85 -11.37
CA LEU A 116 -9.78 -12.09 -11.10
C LEU A 116 -9.21 -13.26 -11.91
N PRO A 117 -9.27 -14.50 -11.39
CA PRO A 117 -10.01 -14.91 -10.17
C PRO A 117 -9.22 -14.76 -8.85
N GLY A 118 -7.89 -14.66 -8.88
CA GLY A 118 -7.08 -14.68 -7.66
C GLY A 118 -7.05 -13.36 -6.90
N GLY A 119 -7.19 -12.24 -7.62
CA GLY A 119 -7.17 -10.90 -7.04
C GLY A 119 -5.76 -10.38 -6.76
N LEU A 120 -5.69 -9.39 -5.88
CA LEU A 120 -4.46 -8.79 -5.39
C LEU A 120 -4.31 -9.08 -3.89
N ARG A 121 -3.09 -9.33 -3.45
CA ARG A 121 -2.73 -9.32 -2.03
C ARG A 121 -1.74 -8.20 -1.75
N GLN A 122 -2.07 -7.40 -0.74
CA GLN A 122 -1.30 -6.23 -0.36
C GLN A 122 -0.45 -6.53 0.87
N LEU A 123 0.80 -6.08 0.84
CA LEU A 123 1.62 -5.87 2.03
C LEU A 123 1.86 -4.37 2.17
N GLN A 124 1.29 -3.76 3.21
CA GLN A 124 1.54 -2.36 3.53
C GLN A 124 2.32 -2.25 4.84
N ALA A 125 3.60 -1.89 4.70
CA ALA A 125 4.51 -1.72 5.81
C ALA A 125 4.78 -0.23 6.08
N PHE A 126 5.08 0.09 7.33
CA PHE A 126 5.40 1.43 7.82
C PHE A 126 6.73 1.38 8.55
N PHE A 127 7.60 2.35 8.30
CA PHE A 127 8.96 2.38 8.81
C PHE A 127 9.30 3.75 9.37
N PRO A 128 10.00 3.84 10.51
CA PRO A 128 10.68 5.07 10.92
C PRO A 128 11.57 5.61 9.80
N ALA A 129 11.70 6.93 9.69
CA ALA A 129 12.51 7.55 8.64
C ALA A 129 13.95 6.99 8.56
N ALA A 130 14.55 6.66 9.70
CA ALA A 130 15.91 6.13 9.80
C ALA A 130 16.10 4.74 9.14
N THR A 131 15.09 3.87 9.21
CA THR A 131 15.19 2.49 8.67
C THR A 131 14.50 2.33 7.31
N ALA A 132 13.64 3.28 6.93
CA ALA A 132 12.82 3.19 5.73
C ALA A 132 13.60 2.91 4.42
N PRO A 133 14.70 3.60 4.09
CA PRO A 133 15.39 3.38 2.81
C PRO A 133 15.91 1.95 2.65
N ALA A 134 16.64 1.47 3.66
CA ALA A 134 17.22 0.12 3.66
C ALA A 134 16.14 -0.96 3.70
N ALA A 135 15.12 -0.78 4.53
CA ALA A 135 14.02 -1.73 4.65
C ALA A 135 13.21 -1.84 3.35
N CYS A 136 12.85 -0.71 2.73
CA CYS A 136 12.13 -0.70 1.46
C CYS A 136 12.93 -1.38 0.34
N ALA A 137 14.22 -1.08 0.24
CA ALA A 137 15.10 -1.72 -0.74
C ALA A 137 15.17 -3.24 -0.55
N GLU A 138 15.27 -3.71 0.71
CA GLU A 138 15.32 -5.14 1.00
C GLU A 138 13.99 -5.85 0.69
N LEU A 139 12.82 -5.24 0.95
CA LEU A 139 11.53 -5.83 0.59
C LEU A 139 11.38 -6.01 -0.94
N LEU A 140 11.78 -4.99 -1.71
CA LEU A 140 11.77 -5.06 -3.17
C LEU A 140 12.78 -6.10 -3.67
N ALA A 141 13.99 -6.14 -3.11
CA ALA A 141 15.02 -7.10 -3.48
C ALA A 141 14.59 -8.56 -3.20
N ARG A 142 13.97 -8.82 -2.04
CA ARG A 142 13.42 -10.16 -1.71
C ARG A 142 12.33 -10.59 -2.68
N SER A 143 11.43 -9.68 -3.02
CA SER A 143 10.39 -9.93 -4.02
C SER A 143 10.99 -10.34 -5.38
N GLN A 144 12.08 -9.68 -5.77
CA GLN A 144 12.82 -10.01 -7.01
C GLN A 144 13.52 -11.35 -6.94
N ARG A 145 14.23 -11.65 -5.84
CA ARG A 145 14.89 -12.95 -5.63
C ARG A 145 13.87 -14.10 -5.68
N ALA A 146 12.67 -13.87 -5.15
CA ALA A 146 11.57 -14.84 -5.20
C ALA A 146 10.93 -14.97 -6.60
N GLY A 147 11.22 -14.07 -7.53
CA GLY A 147 10.59 -14.01 -8.85
C GLY A 147 9.09 -13.70 -8.76
N ILE A 148 8.66 -12.97 -7.73
CA ILE A 148 7.27 -12.56 -7.54
C ILE A 148 7.28 -11.05 -7.33
N HIS A 149 6.85 -10.32 -8.36
CA HIS A 149 6.96 -8.87 -8.40
C HIS A 149 5.68 -8.20 -7.89
N PRO A 150 5.78 -7.11 -7.12
CA PRO A 150 4.63 -6.27 -6.81
C PRO A 150 4.24 -5.46 -8.06
N TYR A 151 2.98 -5.55 -8.45
CA TYR A 151 2.42 -4.90 -9.63
C TYR A 151 2.12 -3.42 -9.37
N LEU A 152 1.76 -3.07 -8.13
CA LEU A 152 1.60 -1.70 -7.69
C LEU A 152 2.48 -1.48 -6.47
N CYS A 153 3.30 -0.43 -6.51
CA CYS A 153 4.11 -0.01 -5.38
C CYS A 153 3.86 1.47 -5.10
N VAL A 154 3.39 1.76 -3.89
CA VAL A 154 3.12 3.14 -3.45
C VAL A 154 3.92 3.43 -2.20
N PHE A 155 4.59 4.58 -2.21
CA PHE A 155 5.35 5.07 -1.08
C PHE A 155 4.79 6.41 -0.60
N LYS A 156 4.68 6.60 0.71
CA LYS A 156 4.12 7.81 1.31
C LYS A 156 4.88 8.20 2.56
N GLN A 157 4.98 9.50 2.82
CA GLN A 157 5.48 10.02 4.07
C GLN A 157 4.34 10.14 5.09
N HIS A 158 4.63 9.82 6.34
CA HIS A 158 3.68 9.83 7.45
C HIS A 158 4.20 10.64 8.62
N ARG A 159 3.28 11.12 9.43
CA ARG A 159 3.53 11.69 10.75
C ARG A 159 2.88 10.81 11.79
N ARG A 160 3.48 10.74 12.97
CA ARG A 160 2.94 9.96 14.07
C ARG A 160 1.63 10.54 14.58
N ASP A 161 0.72 9.66 14.96
CA ASP A 161 -0.52 9.99 15.65
C ASP A 161 -0.51 9.44 17.10
N PRO A 162 -1.30 10.01 18.03
CA PRO A 162 -1.29 9.63 19.44
C PRO A 162 -2.11 8.38 19.77
N PHE A 163 -2.66 7.66 18.78
CA PHE A 163 -3.48 6.47 19.01
C PHE A 163 -2.67 5.34 19.65
N LEU A 164 -3.28 4.64 20.61
CA LEU A 164 -2.64 3.57 21.37
C LEU A 164 -2.02 2.48 20.48
N LEU A 165 -2.75 2.06 19.45
CA LEU A 165 -2.30 1.04 18.49
C LEU A 165 -1.85 1.68 17.16
N SER A 166 -1.36 2.92 17.21
CA SER A 166 -0.85 3.61 16.03
C SER A 166 0.22 2.77 15.35
N TYR A 167 0.04 2.59 14.04
CA TYR A 167 0.98 1.93 13.13
C TYR A 167 1.82 2.93 12.33
N GLN A 168 1.56 4.24 12.48
CA GLN A 168 2.19 5.30 11.70
C GLN A 168 3.36 5.90 12.50
N PRO A 169 4.62 5.65 12.10
CA PRO A 169 5.76 6.34 12.64
C PRO A 169 5.92 7.72 11.97
N ASP A 170 6.77 8.57 12.54
CA ASP A 170 7.40 9.66 11.79
C ASP A 170 8.38 9.05 10.79
N GLY A 171 7.94 8.93 9.55
CA GLY A 171 8.64 8.13 8.56
C GLY A 171 7.82 7.87 7.32
N PHE A 172 7.83 6.63 6.85
CA PHE A 172 7.30 6.30 5.53
C PHE A 172 6.56 4.97 5.51
N SER A 173 5.62 4.83 4.57
CA SER A 173 5.00 3.56 4.24
C SER A 173 5.40 3.08 2.86
N LEU A 174 5.48 1.76 2.69
CA LEU A 174 5.57 1.10 1.40
C LEU A 174 4.41 0.09 1.28
N SER A 175 3.54 0.30 0.28
CA SER A 175 2.50 -0.63 -0.13
C SER A 175 2.98 -1.42 -1.33
N LEU A 176 2.88 -2.75 -1.27
CA LEU A 176 3.25 -3.69 -2.32
C LEU A 176 2.04 -4.58 -2.64
N ASP A 177 1.49 -4.48 -3.84
CA ASP A 177 0.35 -5.29 -4.28
C ASP A 177 0.80 -6.39 -5.26
N TYR A 178 0.55 -7.64 -4.92
CA TYR A 178 0.94 -8.81 -5.69
C TYR A 178 -0.26 -9.46 -6.36
N HIS A 179 -0.14 -9.79 -7.65
CA HIS A 179 -1.16 -10.55 -8.39
C HIS A 179 -1.15 -12.02 -7.95
N VAL A 180 -2.31 -12.49 -7.48
CA VAL A 180 -2.49 -13.88 -7.04
C VAL A 180 -2.94 -14.73 -8.24
N THR A 181 -2.23 -15.83 -8.44
CA THR A 181 -2.59 -16.87 -9.42
C THR A 181 -2.52 -18.23 -8.74
N THR A 182 -3.21 -19.23 -9.30
CA THR A 182 -3.11 -20.61 -8.80
C THR A 182 -1.67 -21.13 -8.80
N ARG A 183 -0.84 -20.67 -9.73
CA ARG A 183 0.57 -21.07 -9.85
C ARG A 183 1.48 -20.46 -8.78
N ASN A 184 1.19 -19.24 -8.30
CA ASN A 184 2.07 -18.53 -7.37
C ASN A 184 1.56 -18.47 -5.93
N ALA A 185 0.29 -18.80 -5.65
CA ALA A 185 -0.35 -18.58 -4.36
C ALA A 185 0.49 -19.06 -3.15
N ALA A 186 0.92 -20.32 -3.14
CA ALA A 186 1.71 -20.87 -2.03
C ALA A 186 3.10 -20.22 -1.88
N ARG A 187 3.73 -19.85 -3.01
CA ARG A 187 5.03 -19.15 -2.98
C ARG A 187 4.87 -17.70 -2.52
N LEU A 188 3.77 -17.04 -2.92
CA LEU A 188 3.43 -15.71 -2.47
C LEU A 188 3.12 -15.70 -0.96
N ASP A 189 2.42 -16.71 -0.44
CA ASP A 189 2.22 -16.89 1.01
C ASP A 189 3.55 -16.99 1.77
N ALA A 190 4.49 -17.81 1.28
CA ALA A 190 5.82 -17.93 1.88
C ALA A 190 6.57 -16.59 1.83
N LEU A 191 6.59 -15.93 0.67
CA LEU A 191 7.23 -14.61 0.51
C LEU A 191 6.63 -13.59 1.48
N LEU A 192 5.30 -13.47 1.55
CA LEU A 192 4.66 -12.49 2.41
C LEU A 192 4.94 -12.74 3.90
N ARG A 193 5.12 -13.99 4.34
CA ARG A 193 5.59 -14.28 5.72
C ARG A 193 7.02 -13.81 5.94
N GLU A 194 7.93 -14.05 5.00
CA GLU A 194 9.31 -13.59 5.08
C GLU A 194 9.43 -12.06 5.07
N LEU A 195 8.67 -11.40 4.19
CA LEU A 195 8.60 -9.95 4.14
C LEU A 195 8.07 -9.39 5.45
N ARG A 196 7.03 -10.01 6.04
CA ARG A 196 6.51 -9.57 7.34
C ARG A 196 7.54 -9.66 8.46
N ALA A 197 8.30 -10.74 8.51
CA ALA A 197 9.41 -10.88 9.45
C ALA A 197 10.45 -9.78 9.25
N SER A 198 10.86 -9.53 7.99
CA SER A 198 11.82 -8.47 7.66
C SER A 198 11.33 -7.07 8.03
N VAL A 199 10.03 -6.79 7.92
CA VAL A 199 9.43 -5.52 8.37
C VAL A 199 9.60 -5.37 9.87
N ALA A 200 9.25 -6.40 10.64
CA ALA A 200 9.36 -6.37 12.10
C ALA A 200 10.84 -6.23 12.55
N ASP A 201 11.76 -6.91 11.87
CA ASP A 201 13.21 -6.81 12.16
C ASP A 201 13.76 -5.39 11.92
N ALA A 202 13.17 -4.66 10.97
CA ALA A 202 13.51 -3.26 10.67
C ALA A 202 12.79 -2.23 11.56
N GLY A 203 12.10 -2.68 12.62
CA GLY A 203 11.31 -1.82 13.51
C GLY A 203 10.06 -1.25 12.85
N GLY A 204 9.57 -1.92 11.80
CA GLY A 204 8.39 -1.51 11.05
C GLY A 204 7.07 -1.98 11.67
N ASN A 205 5.97 -1.41 11.16
CA ASN A 205 4.60 -1.67 11.58
C ASN A 205 3.67 -1.95 10.39
N PHE A 206 2.47 -2.43 10.70
CA PHE A 206 1.45 -2.74 9.71
C PHE A 206 0.12 -2.07 10.02
N TYR A 207 -0.60 -1.68 8.97
CA TYR A 207 -1.99 -1.31 9.11
C TYR A 207 -2.86 -2.57 9.13
N LEU A 208 -3.39 -2.95 10.30
CA LEU A 208 -4.17 -4.17 10.48
C LEU A 208 -5.36 -4.31 9.53
N ALA A 209 -5.99 -3.20 9.11
CA ALA A 209 -7.10 -3.24 8.15
C ALA A 209 -6.69 -3.70 6.75
N LYS A 210 -5.39 -3.73 6.46
CA LYS A 210 -4.79 -4.13 5.18
C LYS A 210 -3.98 -5.42 5.29
N ASP A 211 -3.89 -6.00 6.48
CA ASP A 211 -3.12 -7.20 6.74
C ASP A 211 -4.01 -8.43 6.92
N ASP A 212 -3.67 -9.50 6.20
CA ASP A 212 -4.37 -10.78 6.23
C ASP A 212 -3.57 -11.93 6.87
N GLY A 213 -2.35 -11.67 7.37
CA GLY A 213 -1.39 -12.75 7.67
C GLY A 213 -0.59 -12.63 8.96
N LEU A 214 -0.65 -11.51 9.69
CA LEU A 214 -0.04 -11.40 11.02
C LEU A 214 -0.78 -12.28 12.02
N ASP A 215 -0.04 -13.01 12.84
CA ASP A 215 -0.55 -13.62 14.07
C ASP A 215 -0.27 -12.71 15.28
N ALA A 216 -0.73 -13.14 16.46
CA ALA A 216 -0.53 -12.38 17.70
C ALA A 216 0.94 -12.15 18.05
N ALA A 217 1.81 -13.13 17.79
CA ALA A 217 3.24 -13.01 18.10
C ALA A 217 3.92 -12.01 17.14
N ALA A 218 3.64 -12.13 15.84
CA ALA A 218 4.16 -11.22 14.82
C ALA A 218 3.67 -9.79 15.04
N TYR A 219 2.40 -9.60 15.38
CA TYR A 219 1.87 -8.26 15.66
C TYR A 219 2.46 -7.66 16.94
N ALA A 220 2.60 -8.44 18.02
CA ALA A 220 3.23 -7.97 19.24
C ALA A 220 4.68 -7.51 19.02
N ARG A 221 5.41 -8.15 18.09
CA ARG A 221 6.76 -7.71 17.70
C ARG A 221 6.79 -6.34 17.02
N THR A 222 5.71 -5.90 16.36
CA THR A 222 5.71 -4.62 15.66
C THR A 222 5.27 -3.46 16.56
N VAL A 223 4.18 -3.63 17.31
CA VAL A 223 3.65 -2.57 18.19
C VAL A 223 4.26 -2.55 19.58
N GLY A 224 4.89 -3.64 20.00
CA GLY A 224 5.54 -3.78 21.31
C GLY A 224 4.59 -4.28 22.41
N PRO A 225 5.13 -5.01 23.40
CA PRO A 225 4.33 -5.67 24.45
C PRO A 225 3.56 -4.69 25.33
N ASP A 226 4.10 -3.50 25.58
CA ASP A 226 3.46 -2.50 26.46
C ASP A 226 2.14 -2.00 25.90
N ARG A 227 2.08 -1.73 24.58
CA ARG A 227 0.84 -1.29 23.91
C ARG A 227 -0.19 -2.40 23.87
N ILE A 228 0.24 -3.65 23.65
CA ILE A 228 -0.63 -4.83 23.74
C ILE A 228 -1.21 -4.98 25.15
N ALA A 229 -0.39 -4.80 26.19
CA ALA A 229 -0.83 -4.89 27.57
C ALA A 229 -1.83 -3.77 27.91
N GLN A 230 -1.54 -2.53 27.52
CA GLN A 230 -2.43 -1.38 27.69
C GLN A 230 -3.78 -1.61 26.98
N PHE A 231 -3.76 -2.11 25.74
CA PHE A 231 -4.99 -2.45 25.03
C PHE A 231 -5.77 -3.56 25.73
N SER A 232 -5.08 -4.58 26.25
CA SER A 232 -5.71 -5.68 26.99
C SER A 232 -6.41 -5.21 28.26
N VAL A 233 -5.80 -4.28 29.01
CA VAL A 233 -6.43 -3.65 30.19
C VAL A 233 -7.70 -2.89 29.79
N LEU A 234 -7.63 -2.09 28.72
CA LEU A 234 -8.80 -1.37 28.20
C LEU A 234 -9.90 -2.35 27.76
N LYS A 235 -9.53 -3.43 27.08
CA LYS A 235 -10.45 -4.46 26.62
C LYS A 235 -11.17 -5.13 27.78
N GLN A 236 -10.46 -5.51 28.83
CA GLN A 236 -11.05 -6.11 30.04
C GLN A 236 -11.96 -5.12 30.78
N ARG A 237 -11.59 -3.85 30.86
CA ARG A 237 -12.39 -2.83 31.55
C ARG A 237 -13.68 -2.48 30.81
N LEU A 238 -13.61 -2.37 29.47
CA LEU A 238 -14.70 -1.86 28.65
C LEU A 238 -15.56 -2.97 28.02
N ASP A 239 -15.02 -4.17 27.87
CA ASP A 239 -15.73 -5.35 27.35
C ASP A 239 -15.28 -6.63 28.09
N PRO A 240 -15.60 -6.74 29.40
CA PRO A 240 -15.16 -7.86 30.24
C PRO A 240 -15.71 -9.22 29.78
N ALA A 241 -16.90 -9.23 29.17
CA ALA A 241 -17.51 -10.44 28.61
C ALA A 241 -16.96 -10.80 27.21
N GLY A 242 -16.13 -9.94 26.61
CA GLY A 242 -15.51 -10.18 25.31
C GLY A 242 -16.53 -10.21 24.16
N VAL A 243 -17.62 -9.45 24.24
CA VAL A 243 -18.69 -9.41 23.23
C VAL A 243 -18.20 -8.80 21.91
N LEU A 244 -17.34 -7.79 21.97
CA LEU A 244 -16.87 -7.03 20.81
C LEU A 244 -15.63 -7.68 20.19
N GLN A 245 -15.82 -8.66 19.29
CA GLN A 245 -14.72 -9.36 18.63
C GLN A 245 -14.94 -9.55 17.14
N SER A 246 -13.84 -9.54 16.39
CA SER A 246 -13.76 -9.90 14.97
C SER A 246 -12.72 -11.00 14.76
N ASP A 247 -12.66 -11.58 13.56
CA ASP A 247 -11.59 -12.53 13.21
C ASP A 247 -10.21 -11.88 13.30
N LEU A 248 -10.10 -10.59 12.97
CA LEU A 248 -8.88 -9.83 13.17
C LEU A 248 -8.48 -9.82 14.65
N TYR A 249 -9.41 -9.47 15.55
CA TYR A 249 -9.14 -9.47 16.99
C TYR A 249 -8.69 -10.86 17.47
N ARG A 250 -9.41 -11.92 17.09
CA ARG A 250 -9.06 -13.29 17.46
C ARG A 250 -7.68 -13.71 16.95
N ARG A 251 -7.29 -13.27 15.75
CA ARG A 251 -6.01 -13.59 15.13
C ARG A 251 -4.82 -12.88 15.79
N VAL A 252 -4.96 -11.60 16.11
CA VAL A 252 -3.81 -10.76 16.55
C VAL A 252 -3.79 -10.42 18.05
N PHE A 253 -4.91 -10.59 18.76
CA PHE A 253 -5.01 -10.41 20.21
C PHE A 253 -5.52 -11.65 20.95
N GLY A 254 -6.12 -12.61 20.24
CA GLY A 254 -6.66 -13.83 20.84
C GLY A 254 -5.56 -14.70 21.43
N LYS A 255 -5.89 -15.45 22.49
CA LYS A 255 -5.01 -16.49 23.01
C LYS A 255 -4.78 -17.54 21.91
N PRO A 256 -3.56 -18.08 21.77
CA PRO A 256 -3.29 -19.16 20.84
C PRO A 256 -4.31 -20.31 21.05
N PRO A 257 -4.76 -20.99 20.00
CA PRO A 257 -5.75 -22.06 20.11
C PRO A 257 -5.35 -23.23 21.02
N HIS A 258 -4.09 -23.31 21.46
CA HIS A 258 -3.57 -24.31 22.39
C HIS A 258 -3.64 -23.93 23.89
N LEU A 259 -4.19 -22.76 24.25
CA LEU A 259 -4.47 -22.38 25.64
C LEU A 259 -5.97 -22.45 25.93
N ARG A 260 -6.57 -23.64 25.73
CA ARG A 260 -7.73 -24.03 26.54
C ARG A 260 -7.19 -24.33 27.92
N LEU A 261 -7.45 -23.43 28.85
CA LEU A 261 -7.25 -23.65 30.27
C LEU A 261 -8.03 -24.92 30.63
N TRP A 262 -7.31 -25.93 31.11
CA TRP A 262 -7.92 -26.89 32.03
C TRP A 262 -8.27 -26.10 33.29
N GLY A 263 -9.55 -26.11 33.63
CA GLY A 263 -10.15 -25.37 34.73
C GLY A 263 -11.66 -25.35 34.55
#